data_AF-A0A1V6Y590-F1
#
_entry.id   AF-A0A1V6Y590-F1
#
_cell.length_a   1.000
_cell.length_b   1.000
_cell.length_c   1.000
_cell.angle_alpha   90.00
_cell.angle_beta   90.00
_cell.angle_gamma   90.00
#
_symmetry.space_group_name_H-M   'P 1'
#
loop_
_entity.id
_entity.type
_entity.pdbx_description
1 polymer ?
#
loop_
_entity_poly.entity_id
_entity_poly.type
_entity_poly.pdbx_seq_one_letter_code
_entity_poly.pdbx_strand_id
1 'polypeptide(L)'
;MDPVLIVGAGIVGLTLGQALKQKNIPFEIYERDANPEARGQGWAITLHWALEYLEKMLPEETLARIQDVQVDPDVARNDSGNFLFINLETGQPKFKIPPNRRWRVNREKMRRALLHGIEDHVHWGRRVVGLNTSETDRVQLVFDDETTIKGSLVVGIDGSRSMIRQVLRPDAFENVPLGINFTGVAVDFTPEEIRPLKEMDPLLFQGCYPPTGIFFWFSMLETPQSNETAGTKNERYRAQICMSWLERGPEDKVGATDEDRLANMKQRAQGFVPFLQRAVDRIPVGTPVTEIKLADWECLGWDNQGGRVTLAGDAAHAMTMYRGEAANHGLLDAHRLTEAIEQIYNGSAIAIKYTQATSNDVHKLSDTAEERMGENGGESSARSNTLTHAPLYGAGAPADRDWDAVEDATGDQGDGLPAVGSLVLYKLVPLLRDKEHFDIWFRIVTLILESHGLHRVIDKSIEKPMRNSPNAETWMELSLQVREWLRCSIDRKVVQQITTTGRRTKWADDFMHECKLHMRGEGHGALQH
;
A
#
# COMPACT_ATOMS: atom_id res chain seq x y z
N MET A 1 -1.44 -31.46 -1.82
CA MET A 1 -1.74 -30.65 -0.62
C MET A 1 -3.15 -30.14 -0.77
N ASP A 2 -3.88 -30.00 0.34
CA ASP A 2 -5.19 -29.33 0.33
C ASP A 2 -5.03 -27.89 -0.20
N PRO A 3 -6.02 -27.34 -0.91
CA PRO A 3 -5.90 -26.04 -1.54
C PRO A 3 -5.93 -24.88 -0.54
N VAL A 4 -5.39 -23.74 -0.98
CA VAL A 4 -5.67 -22.43 -0.38
C VAL A 4 -7.07 -22.00 -0.78
N LEU A 5 -7.93 -21.70 0.19
CA LEU A 5 -9.29 -21.23 -0.04
C LEU A 5 -9.32 -19.70 0.01
N ILE A 6 -9.70 -19.08 -1.10
CA ILE A 6 -9.83 -17.63 -1.20
C ILE A 6 -11.31 -17.27 -1.16
N VAL A 7 -11.71 -16.39 -0.23
CA VAL A 7 -13.10 -15.96 -0.10
C VAL A 7 -13.24 -14.58 -0.74
N GLY A 8 -13.84 -14.53 -1.93
CA GLY A 8 -14.09 -13.32 -2.72
C GLY A 8 -13.34 -13.30 -4.06
N ALA A 9 -14.08 -13.17 -5.16
CA ALA A 9 -13.55 -13.02 -6.53
C ALA A 9 -13.47 -11.54 -6.95
N GLY A 10 -13.02 -10.68 -6.02
CA GLY A 10 -12.67 -9.29 -6.32
C GLY A 10 -11.33 -9.18 -7.06
N ILE A 11 -10.89 -7.96 -7.36
CA ILE A 11 -9.58 -7.70 -8.00
C ILE A 11 -8.46 -8.40 -7.23
N VAL A 12 -8.41 -8.21 -5.92
CA VAL A 12 -7.36 -8.77 -5.05
C VAL A 12 -7.40 -10.31 -5.04
N GLY A 13 -8.58 -10.91 -4.90
CA GLY A 13 -8.73 -12.36 -4.85
C GLY A 13 -8.39 -13.06 -6.16
N LEU A 14 -8.80 -12.49 -7.29
CA LEU A 14 -8.43 -13.02 -8.60
C LEU A 14 -6.94 -12.82 -8.91
N THR A 15 -6.34 -11.70 -8.50
CA THR A 15 -4.89 -11.51 -8.62
C THR A 15 -4.13 -12.55 -7.80
N LEU A 16 -4.53 -12.82 -6.55
CA LEU A 16 -3.93 -13.88 -5.75
C LEU A 16 -4.09 -15.25 -6.43
N GLY A 17 -5.28 -15.57 -6.97
CA GLY A 17 -5.50 -16.81 -7.72
C GLY A 17 -4.56 -16.97 -8.92
N GLN A 18 -4.42 -15.92 -9.74
CA GLN A 18 -3.47 -15.92 -10.86
C GLN A 18 -2.01 -16.13 -10.40
N ALA A 19 -1.61 -15.50 -9.30
CA ALA A 19 -0.28 -15.64 -8.74
C ALA A 19 -0.03 -17.07 -8.22
N LEU A 20 -1.00 -17.67 -7.52
CA LEU A 20 -0.91 -19.06 -7.06
C LEU A 20 -0.89 -20.06 -8.22
N LYS A 21 -1.67 -19.81 -9.28
CA LYS A 21 -1.62 -20.60 -10.53
C LYS A 21 -0.20 -20.61 -11.11
N GLN A 22 0.46 -19.44 -11.22
CA GLN A 22 1.82 -19.37 -11.73
C GLN A 22 2.82 -20.17 -10.89
N LYS A 23 2.59 -20.26 -9.58
CA LYS A 23 3.43 -21.02 -8.65
C LYS A 23 3.08 -22.50 -8.57
N ASN A 24 2.08 -22.97 -9.34
CA ASN A 24 1.54 -24.33 -9.26
C ASN A 24 1.06 -24.70 -7.85
N ILE A 25 0.51 -23.73 -7.11
CA ILE A 25 -0.03 -23.92 -5.76
C ILE A 25 -1.54 -24.14 -5.89
N PRO A 26 -2.11 -25.24 -5.37
CA PRO A 26 -3.56 -25.49 -5.46
C PRO A 26 -4.36 -24.42 -4.71
N PHE A 27 -5.40 -23.89 -5.34
CA PHE A 27 -6.29 -22.90 -4.76
C PHE A 27 -7.72 -23.04 -5.29
N GLU A 28 -8.68 -22.54 -4.52
CA GLU A 28 -10.09 -22.43 -4.92
C GLU A 28 -10.66 -21.09 -4.45
N ILE A 29 -11.42 -20.41 -5.30
CA ILE A 29 -12.01 -19.09 -5.01
C ILE A 29 -13.53 -19.24 -4.87
N TYR A 30 -14.10 -18.71 -3.79
CA TYR A 30 -15.54 -18.75 -3.54
C TYR A 30 -16.12 -17.34 -3.54
N GLU A 31 -17.13 -17.10 -4.38
CA GLU A 31 -17.76 -15.79 -4.56
C GLU A 31 -19.27 -15.87 -4.35
N ARG A 32 -19.82 -14.90 -3.60
CA ARG A 32 -21.25 -14.84 -3.28
C ARG A 32 -22.10 -14.31 -4.45
N ASP A 33 -21.52 -13.51 -5.33
CA ASP A 33 -22.20 -13.04 -6.53
C ASP A 33 -22.57 -14.25 -7.42
N ALA A 34 -23.71 -14.18 -8.12
CA ALA A 34 -24.22 -15.32 -8.90
C ALA A 34 -23.39 -15.63 -10.16
N ASN A 35 -22.70 -14.64 -10.72
CA ASN A 35 -21.89 -14.76 -11.93
C ASN A 35 -20.94 -13.53 -12.09
N PRO A 36 -20.01 -13.57 -13.07
CA PRO A 36 -19.09 -12.46 -13.33
C PRO A 36 -19.74 -11.13 -13.76
N GLU A 37 -21.00 -11.10 -14.18
CA GLU A 37 -21.73 -9.87 -14.56
C GLU A 37 -22.73 -9.38 -13.50
N ALA A 38 -22.85 -10.06 -12.36
CA ALA A 38 -23.89 -9.77 -11.37
C ALA A 38 -23.83 -8.35 -10.77
N ARG A 39 -22.69 -7.68 -10.87
CA ARG A 39 -22.54 -6.26 -10.50
C ARG A 39 -22.57 -5.40 -11.74
N GLY A 40 -23.39 -4.34 -11.71
CA GLY A 40 -23.37 -3.31 -12.74
C GLY A 40 -22.04 -2.55 -12.80
N GLN A 41 -21.91 -1.69 -13.81
CA GLN A 41 -20.70 -0.91 -14.09
C GLN A 41 -20.21 -0.17 -12.83
N GLY A 42 -19.14 -0.70 -12.23
CA GLY A 42 -18.45 -0.08 -11.11
C GLY A 42 -17.56 1.08 -11.57
N TRP A 43 -16.91 1.74 -10.61
CA TRP A 43 -16.00 2.83 -10.89
C TRP A 43 -14.65 2.32 -11.40
N ALA A 44 -13.94 3.12 -12.19
CA ALA A 44 -12.60 2.77 -12.66
C ALA A 44 -11.56 2.85 -11.53
N ILE A 45 -10.53 2.00 -11.63
CA ILE A 45 -9.46 1.86 -10.63
C ILE A 45 -8.19 2.46 -11.20
N THR A 46 -7.45 3.20 -10.37
CA THR A 46 -6.11 3.67 -10.72
C THR A 46 -5.06 2.83 -9.99
N LEU A 47 -4.29 2.05 -10.75
CA LEU A 47 -3.13 1.31 -10.29
C LEU A 47 -1.88 2.14 -10.56
N HIS A 48 -0.95 2.25 -9.61
CA HIS A 48 0.24 3.07 -9.78
C HIS A 48 1.43 2.42 -9.08
N TRP A 49 1.72 2.74 -7.81
CA TRP A 49 2.86 2.15 -7.10
C TRP A 49 2.76 0.63 -6.99
N ALA A 50 1.55 0.05 -7.00
CA ALA A 50 1.37 -1.39 -6.97
C ALA A 50 1.55 -2.09 -8.33
N LEU A 51 1.82 -1.35 -9.42
CA LEU A 51 2.04 -1.94 -10.74
C LEU A 51 3.22 -2.90 -10.74
N GLU A 52 4.31 -2.59 -10.03
CA GLU A 52 5.47 -3.49 -9.96
C GLU A 52 5.13 -4.84 -9.31
N TYR A 53 4.24 -4.86 -8.32
CA TYR A 53 3.78 -6.10 -7.68
C TYR A 53 2.85 -6.88 -8.59
N LEU A 54 1.97 -6.17 -9.31
CA LEU A 54 1.10 -6.77 -10.30
C LEU A 54 1.89 -7.46 -11.41
N GLU A 55 2.96 -6.81 -11.91
CA GLU A 55 3.85 -7.36 -12.93
C GLU A 55 4.62 -8.60 -12.44
N LYS A 56 5.02 -8.63 -11.17
CA LYS A 56 5.66 -9.81 -10.55
C LYS A 56 4.69 -10.98 -10.36
N MET A 57 3.39 -10.71 -10.25
CA MET A 57 2.36 -11.71 -9.92
C MET A 57 1.62 -12.28 -11.13
N LEU A 58 1.59 -11.59 -12.27
CA LEU A 58 0.73 -11.91 -13.41
C LEU A 58 1.53 -12.26 -14.66
N PRO A 59 1.07 -13.23 -15.50
CA PRO A 59 1.75 -13.56 -16.73
C PRO A 59 1.55 -12.44 -17.75
N GLU A 60 2.45 -12.36 -18.73
CA GLU A 60 2.44 -11.32 -19.77
C GLU A 60 1.08 -11.22 -20.49
N GLU A 61 0.44 -12.36 -20.77
CA GLU A 61 -0.90 -12.39 -21.39
C GLU A 61 -1.96 -11.70 -20.53
N THR A 62 -2.00 -11.97 -19.22
CA THR A 62 -2.97 -11.34 -18.32
C THR A 62 -2.67 -9.85 -18.14
N LEU A 63 -1.39 -9.47 -18.10
CA LEU A 63 -0.98 -8.06 -18.06
C LEU A 63 -1.44 -7.31 -19.32
N ALA A 64 -1.26 -7.90 -20.51
CA ALA A 64 -1.73 -7.34 -21.77
C ALA A 64 -3.26 -7.13 -21.74
N ARG A 65 -4.02 -8.13 -21.28
CA ARG A 65 -5.49 -8.02 -21.12
C ARG A 65 -5.90 -6.91 -20.16
N ILE A 66 -5.12 -6.66 -19.09
CA ILE A 66 -5.36 -5.55 -18.16
C ILE A 66 -5.05 -4.20 -18.81
N GLN A 67 -4.00 -4.12 -19.62
CA GLN A 67 -3.65 -2.92 -20.37
C GLN A 67 -4.72 -2.57 -21.42
N ASP A 68 -5.30 -3.57 -22.08
CA ASP A 68 -6.35 -3.39 -23.10
C ASP A 68 -7.65 -2.78 -22.54
N VAL A 69 -7.84 -2.87 -21.22
CA VAL A 69 -9.06 -2.39 -20.54
C VAL A 69 -8.84 -1.06 -19.82
N GLN A 70 -7.77 -0.34 -20.16
CA GLN A 70 -7.57 1.03 -19.72
C GLN A 70 -8.65 1.97 -20.27
N VAL A 71 -9.03 2.96 -19.46
CA VAL A 71 -10.16 3.85 -19.77
C VAL A 71 -9.88 4.74 -20.98
N ASP A 72 -8.64 5.18 -21.14
CA ASP A 72 -8.14 5.99 -22.27
C ASP A 72 -6.84 5.35 -22.79
N PRO A 73 -6.92 4.53 -23.86
CA PRO A 73 -5.75 3.84 -24.43
C PRO A 73 -4.68 4.78 -24.99
N ASP A 74 -5.06 5.98 -25.43
CA ASP A 74 -4.11 6.94 -26.00
C ASP A 74 -3.25 7.58 -24.91
N VAL A 75 -3.87 7.90 -23.77
CA VAL A 75 -3.14 8.39 -22.59
C VAL A 75 -2.26 7.27 -22.01
N ALA A 76 -2.80 6.06 -21.87
CA ALA A 76 -2.14 4.91 -21.29
C ALA A 76 -0.73 4.61 -21.86
N ARG A 77 -0.52 4.87 -23.16
CA ARG A 77 0.77 4.60 -23.82
C ARG A 77 1.91 5.49 -23.33
N ASN A 78 1.62 6.71 -22.91
CA ASN A 78 2.61 7.74 -22.58
C ASN A 78 2.35 8.41 -21.21
N ASP A 79 1.56 7.77 -20.34
CA ASP A 79 1.19 8.36 -19.06
C ASP A 79 2.35 8.25 -18.05
N SER A 80 3.09 9.35 -17.91
CA SER A 80 3.96 9.57 -16.76
C SER A 80 3.23 10.19 -15.56
N GLY A 81 1.90 10.35 -15.69
CA GLY A 81 0.86 10.89 -14.80
C GLY A 81 1.22 11.56 -13.48
N ASN A 82 0.53 12.67 -13.18
CA ASN A 82 0.57 13.31 -11.86
C ASN A 82 -0.76 13.12 -11.14
N PHE A 83 -0.74 13.01 -9.81
CA PHE A 83 -1.98 13.13 -9.03
C PHE A 83 -2.12 14.58 -8.59
N LEU A 84 -3.07 15.28 -9.20
CA LEU A 84 -3.29 16.69 -9.01
C LEU A 84 -4.33 16.95 -7.91
N PHE A 85 -3.96 17.81 -6.96
CA PHE A 85 -4.87 18.39 -5.98
C PHE A 85 -4.98 19.89 -6.22
N ILE A 86 -6.16 20.39 -6.59
CA ILE A 86 -6.38 21.80 -6.96
C ILE A 86 -7.17 22.57 -5.89
N ASN A 87 -7.00 23.89 -5.90
CA ASN A 87 -7.96 24.81 -5.30
C ASN A 87 -9.18 24.92 -6.23
N LEU A 88 -10.36 24.50 -5.76
CA LEU A 88 -11.56 24.51 -6.59
C LEU A 88 -12.07 25.92 -6.90
N GLU A 89 -11.71 26.95 -6.12
CA GLU A 89 -12.10 28.34 -6.39
C GLU A 89 -11.31 28.92 -7.59
N THR A 90 -10.00 28.65 -7.65
CA THR A 90 -9.10 29.28 -8.61
C THR A 90 -8.68 28.35 -9.76
N GLY A 91 -8.91 27.05 -9.63
CA GLY A 91 -8.40 26.01 -10.54
C GLY A 91 -6.89 25.77 -10.45
N GLN A 92 -6.19 26.43 -9.51
CA GLN A 92 -4.74 26.33 -9.42
C GLN A 92 -4.29 25.08 -8.63
N PRO A 93 -3.19 24.41 -9.04
CA PRO A 93 -2.60 23.33 -8.27
C PRO A 93 -2.22 23.77 -6.85
N LYS A 94 -2.64 23.01 -5.84
CA LYS A 94 -2.15 23.11 -4.45
C LYS A 94 -1.10 22.06 -4.15
N PHE A 95 -1.32 20.83 -4.59
CA PHE A 95 -0.35 19.75 -4.51
C PHE A 95 -0.27 19.03 -5.85
N LYS A 96 0.94 18.64 -6.23
CA LYS A 96 1.21 17.82 -7.40
C LYS A 96 2.10 16.67 -6.93
N ILE A 97 1.51 15.49 -6.81
CA ILE A 97 2.30 14.29 -6.53
C ILE A 97 3.19 14.02 -7.75
N PRO A 98 4.48 13.70 -7.57
CA PRO A 98 5.42 13.50 -8.66
C PRO A 98 4.91 12.52 -9.72
N PRO A 99 5.34 12.70 -10.98
CA PRO A 99 5.05 11.78 -12.08
C PRO A 99 5.33 10.32 -11.68
N ASN A 100 4.32 9.45 -11.79
CA ASN A 100 4.52 8.01 -11.66
C ASN A 100 3.65 7.29 -12.69
N ARG A 101 4.17 6.15 -13.18
CA ARG A 101 3.43 5.28 -14.08
C ARG A 101 2.13 4.85 -13.40
N ARG A 102 1.00 5.03 -14.10
CA ARG A 102 -0.31 4.64 -13.62
C ARG A 102 -1.13 3.99 -14.73
N TRP A 103 -1.94 3.01 -14.37
CA TRP A 103 -2.97 2.43 -15.23
C TRP A 103 -4.32 2.73 -14.64
N ARG A 104 -5.14 3.46 -15.39
CA ARG A 104 -6.54 3.67 -15.04
C ARG A 104 -7.39 2.69 -15.82
N VAL A 105 -7.94 1.69 -15.15
CA VAL A 105 -8.61 0.54 -15.75
C VAL A 105 -10.09 0.51 -15.40
N ASN A 106 -10.91 0.05 -16.34
CA ASN A 106 -12.30 -0.27 -16.04
C ASN A 106 -12.34 -1.49 -15.10
N ARG A 107 -12.93 -1.35 -13.92
CA ARG A 107 -12.93 -2.38 -12.87
C ARG A 107 -13.56 -3.70 -13.32
N GLU A 108 -14.68 -3.64 -14.03
CA GLU A 108 -15.41 -4.83 -14.47
C GLU A 108 -14.63 -5.56 -15.55
N LYS A 109 -14.09 -4.81 -16.54
CA LYS A 109 -13.24 -5.37 -17.59
C LYS A 109 -11.93 -5.93 -17.00
N MET A 110 -11.32 -5.27 -16.01
CA MET A 110 -10.14 -5.78 -15.30
C MET A 110 -10.45 -7.08 -14.55
N ARG A 111 -11.61 -7.17 -13.89
CA ARG A 111 -12.06 -8.42 -13.24
C ARG A 111 -12.16 -9.57 -14.24
N ARG A 112 -12.72 -9.32 -15.42
CA ARG A 112 -12.78 -10.30 -16.51
C ARG A 112 -11.40 -10.69 -17.05
N ALA A 113 -10.50 -9.72 -17.21
CA ALA A 113 -9.11 -9.99 -17.59
C ALA A 113 -8.39 -10.89 -16.58
N LEU A 114 -8.58 -10.64 -15.28
CA LEU A 114 -8.01 -11.45 -14.19
C LEU A 114 -8.66 -12.82 -14.03
N LEU A 115 -9.93 -12.97 -14.42
CA LEU A 115 -10.63 -14.25 -14.38
C LEU A 115 -10.11 -15.23 -15.46
N HIS A 116 -9.52 -14.70 -16.53
CA HIS A 116 -9.11 -15.49 -17.67
C HIS A 116 -8.09 -16.59 -17.33
N GLY A 117 -8.43 -17.84 -17.65
CA GLY A 117 -7.61 -19.01 -17.40
C GLY A 117 -7.69 -19.56 -15.97
N ILE A 118 -8.51 -18.98 -15.08
CA ILE A 118 -8.78 -19.51 -13.73
C ILE A 118 -10.28 -19.71 -13.49
N GLU A 119 -11.10 -19.69 -14.55
CA GLU A 119 -12.56 -19.80 -14.49
C GLU A 119 -13.00 -21.03 -13.70
N ASP A 120 -12.35 -22.17 -13.93
CA ASP A 120 -12.66 -23.46 -13.29
C ASP A 120 -12.34 -23.50 -11.79
N HIS A 121 -11.56 -22.53 -11.29
CA HIS A 121 -11.22 -22.39 -9.87
C HIS A 121 -12.12 -21.38 -9.15
N VAL A 122 -13.11 -20.77 -9.83
CA VAL A 122 -14.03 -19.80 -9.22
C VAL A 122 -15.43 -20.37 -9.10
N HIS A 123 -15.87 -20.54 -7.86
CA HIS A 123 -17.18 -21.06 -7.51
C HIS A 123 -18.14 -19.91 -7.17
N TRP A 124 -19.01 -19.58 -8.12
CA TRP A 124 -20.03 -18.51 -8.01
C TRP A 124 -21.26 -18.95 -7.22
N GLY A 125 -21.99 -17.98 -6.67
CA GLY A 125 -23.18 -18.24 -5.85
C GLY A 125 -22.87 -18.96 -4.53
N ARG A 126 -21.62 -18.89 -4.06
CA ARG A 126 -21.12 -19.57 -2.85
C ARG A 126 -20.88 -18.55 -1.76
N ARG A 127 -21.88 -18.30 -0.93
CA ARG A 127 -21.77 -17.36 0.20
C ARG A 127 -21.25 -18.07 1.43
N VAL A 128 -20.06 -17.67 1.89
CA VAL A 128 -19.51 -18.16 3.15
C VAL A 128 -20.20 -17.46 4.33
N VAL A 129 -20.61 -18.23 5.33
CA VAL A 129 -21.28 -17.77 6.57
C VAL A 129 -20.55 -18.17 7.85
N GLY A 130 -19.51 -18.98 7.75
CA GLY A 130 -18.71 -19.37 8.91
C GLY A 130 -17.40 -20.06 8.59
N LEU A 131 -16.64 -20.31 9.66
CA LEU A 131 -15.37 -21.02 9.65
C LEU A 131 -15.33 -22.03 10.80
N ASN A 132 -14.69 -23.17 10.56
CA ASN A 132 -14.35 -24.14 11.60
C ASN A 132 -12.84 -24.44 11.55
N THR A 133 -12.16 -24.20 12.66
CA THR A 133 -10.70 -24.34 12.85
C THR A 133 -10.34 -25.40 13.89
N SER A 134 -11.28 -26.28 14.25
CA SER A 134 -11.09 -27.34 15.26
C SER A 134 -10.05 -28.40 14.86
N GLU A 135 -9.86 -28.62 13.56
CA GLU A 135 -8.78 -29.47 13.04
C GLU A 135 -7.44 -28.73 13.09
N THR A 136 -6.37 -29.43 13.48
CA THR A 136 -5.05 -28.83 13.72
C THR A 136 -4.32 -28.47 12.42
N ASP A 137 -4.59 -29.17 11.33
CA ASP A 137 -3.90 -29.06 10.03
C ASP A 137 -4.78 -28.48 8.91
N ARG A 138 -6.08 -28.31 9.15
CA ARG A 138 -7.05 -27.87 8.15
C ARG A 138 -7.97 -26.79 8.69
N VAL A 139 -8.54 -26.03 7.77
CA VAL A 139 -9.63 -25.09 8.04
C VAL A 139 -10.80 -25.42 7.12
N GLN A 140 -12.02 -25.28 7.64
CA GLN A 140 -13.24 -25.57 6.93
C GLN A 140 -14.09 -24.30 6.76
N LEU A 141 -14.47 -24.00 5.52
CA LEU A 141 -15.49 -23.00 5.19
C LEU A 141 -16.88 -23.59 5.38
N VAL A 142 -17.81 -22.79 5.89
CA VAL A 142 -19.24 -23.11 5.97
C VAL A 142 -20.02 -22.16 5.08
N PHE A 143 -20.89 -22.70 4.23
CA PHE A 143 -21.72 -21.95 3.28
C PHE A 143 -23.16 -21.81 3.78
N ASP A 144 -23.92 -20.88 3.19
CA ASP A 144 -25.32 -20.62 3.56
C ASP A 144 -26.29 -21.76 3.20
N ASP A 145 -25.89 -22.65 2.31
CA ASP A 145 -26.56 -23.93 1.99
C ASP A 145 -26.14 -25.08 2.92
N GLU A 146 -25.46 -24.78 4.03
CA GLU A 146 -24.91 -25.72 5.01
C GLU A 146 -23.80 -26.64 4.50
N THR A 147 -23.43 -26.55 3.22
CA THR A 147 -22.30 -27.32 2.70
C THR A 147 -20.99 -26.79 3.29
N THR A 148 -19.93 -27.61 3.21
CA THR A 148 -18.62 -27.25 3.74
C THR A 148 -17.49 -27.68 2.81
N ILE A 149 -16.39 -26.94 2.84
CA ILE A 149 -15.16 -27.26 2.08
C ILE A 149 -13.96 -27.10 3.00
N LYS A 150 -12.99 -28.01 2.89
CA LYS A 150 -11.73 -27.98 3.65
C LYS A 150 -10.57 -27.50 2.79
N GLY A 151 -9.63 -26.83 3.43
CA GLY A 151 -8.39 -26.37 2.82
C GLY A 151 -7.25 -26.23 3.83
N SER A 152 -6.04 -25.97 3.33
CA SER A 152 -4.86 -25.78 4.17
C SER A 152 -4.78 -24.37 4.78
N LEU A 153 -5.36 -23.38 4.11
CA LEU A 153 -5.35 -21.97 4.47
C LEU A 153 -6.62 -21.31 3.96
N VAL A 154 -7.20 -20.38 4.71
CA VAL A 154 -8.26 -19.48 4.24
C VAL A 154 -7.73 -18.05 4.19
N VAL A 155 -7.98 -17.38 3.06
CA VAL A 155 -7.72 -15.95 2.89
C VAL A 155 -9.05 -15.23 2.66
N GLY A 156 -9.46 -14.41 3.64
CA GLY A 156 -10.64 -13.57 3.55
C GLY A 156 -10.36 -12.31 2.73
N ILE A 157 -10.97 -12.22 1.55
CA ILE A 157 -10.87 -11.10 0.60
C ILE A 157 -12.29 -10.69 0.15
N ASP A 158 -13.24 -10.83 1.06
CA ASP A 158 -14.69 -10.72 0.86
C ASP A 158 -15.23 -9.29 1.08
N GLY A 159 -14.32 -8.31 1.04
CA GLY A 159 -14.61 -6.89 1.01
C GLY A 159 -14.84 -6.26 2.38
N SER A 160 -15.28 -5.00 2.38
CA SER A 160 -15.40 -4.18 3.60
C SER A 160 -16.45 -4.66 4.61
N ARG A 161 -17.25 -5.68 4.29
CA ARG A 161 -18.21 -6.32 5.22
C ARG A 161 -17.86 -7.79 5.39
N SER A 162 -16.56 -8.06 5.55
CA SER A 162 -16.00 -9.41 5.59
C SER A 162 -16.60 -10.25 6.71
N MET A 163 -17.13 -11.41 6.34
CA MET A 163 -17.57 -12.43 7.29
C MET A 163 -16.35 -13.08 7.95
N ILE A 164 -15.27 -13.29 7.20
CA ILE A 164 -14.02 -13.82 7.75
C ILE A 164 -13.50 -12.89 8.84
N ARG A 165 -13.51 -11.57 8.61
CA ARG A 165 -13.14 -10.59 9.64
C ARG A 165 -14.06 -10.68 10.85
N GLN A 166 -15.37 -10.85 10.65
CA GLN A 166 -16.33 -11.01 11.75
C GLN A 166 -15.99 -12.22 12.64
N VAL A 167 -15.53 -13.33 12.05
CA VAL A 167 -15.09 -14.50 12.82
C VAL A 167 -13.78 -14.23 13.57
N LEU A 168 -12.81 -13.58 12.92
CA LEU A 168 -11.49 -13.37 13.53
C LEU A 168 -11.46 -12.23 14.56
N ARG A 169 -12.36 -11.25 14.43
CA ARG A 169 -12.48 -10.06 15.30
C ARG A 169 -13.94 -9.76 15.65
N PRO A 170 -14.65 -10.67 16.33
CA PRO A 170 -16.07 -10.50 16.66
C PRO A 170 -16.34 -9.28 17.55
N ASP A 171 -15.33 -8.79 18.25
CA ASP A 171 -15.36 -7.62 19.12
C ASP A 171 -15.19 -6.28 18.41
N ALA A 172 -14.65 -6.28 17.17
CA ALA A 172 -14.27 -5.06 16.48
C ALA A 172 -14.25 -5.21 14.95
N PHE A 173 -15.21 -5.91 14.33
CA PHE A 173 -15.24 -6.15 12.88
C PHE A 173 -16.02 -5.09 12.08
N GLU A 174 -16.85 -4.28 12.74
CA GLU A 174 -17.72 -3.30 12.08
C GLU A 174 -16.91 -2.12 11.55
N ASN A 175 -17.28 -1.63 10.36
CA ASN A 175 -16.71 -0.38 9.87
C ASN A 175 -17.27 0.79 10.69
N VAL A 176 -16.43 1.75 11.01
CA VAL A 176 -16.79 2.97 11.73
C VAL A 176 -17.27 4.01 10.71
N PRO A 177 -18.55 4.43 10.75
CA PRO A 177 -19.04 5.48 9.88
C PRO A 177 -18.34 6.80 10.18
N LEU A 178 -18.00 7.54 9.13
CA LEU A 178 -17.39 8.86 9.26
C LEU A 178 -18.46 9.94 9.20
N GLY A 179 -18.27 11.04 9.93
CA GLY A 179 -19.11 12.25 9.87
C GLY A 179 -18.91 13.05 8.57
N ILE A 180 -18.86 12.35 7.44
CA ILE A 180 -18.61 12.90 6.11
C ILE A 180 -19.68 12.34 5.17
N ASN A 181 -20.42 13.26 4.57
CA ASN A 181 -21.38 12.97 3.51
C ASN A 181 -20.65 12.88 2.17
N PHE A 182 -21.06 11.94 1.32
CA PHE A 182 -20.44 11.71 0.03
C PHE A 182 -21.48 11.34 -1.01
N THR A 183 -21.41 11.99 -2.17
CA THR A 183 -22.24 11.68 -3.34
C THR A 183 -21.36 11.48 -4.57
N GLY A 184 -21.79 10.59 -5.46
CA GLY A 184 -21.12 10.33 -6.73
C GLY A 184 -22.12 10.18 -7.87
N VAL A 185 -21.73 10.66 -9.04
CA VAL A 185 -22.52 10.62 -10.27
C VAL A 185 -21.65 10.26 -11.46
N ALA A 186 -22.18 9.44 -12.36
CA ALA A 186 -21.61 9.19 -13.68
C ALA A 186 -22.38 10.04 -14.70
N VAL A 187 -21.65 10.83 -15.49
CA VAL A 187 -22.22 11.82 -16.41
C VAL A 187 -21.51 11.75 -17.76
N ASP A 188 -22.29 11.92 -18.82
CA ASP A 188 -21.79 11.97 -20.19
C ASP A 188 -21.49 13.42 -20.61
N PHE A 189 -20.40 13.60 -21.37
CA PHE A 189 -19.92 14.87 -21.90
C PHE A 189 -19.66 14.76 -23.40
N THR A 190 -19.95 15.82 -24.15
CA THR A 190 -19.45 15.96 -25.53
C THR A 190 -17.94 16.25 -25.52
N PRO A 191 -17.25 16.10 -26.66
CA PRO A 191 -15.84 16.46 -26.79
C PRO A 191 -15.51 17.91 -26.38
N GLU A 192 -16.41 18.86 -26.64
CA GLU A 192 -16.25 20.26 -26.26
C GLU A 192 -16.35 20.47 -24.75
N GLU A 193 -17.29 19.77 -24.11
CA GLU A 193 -17.60 19.97 -22.69
C GLU A 193 -16.57 19.32 -21.78
N ILE A 194 -16.02 18.17 -22.16
CA ILE A 194 -14.99 17.48 -21.40
C ILE A 194 -13.61 18.13 -21.52
N ARG A 195 -13.37 18.89 -22.60
CA ARG A 195 -12.06 19.48 -22.94
C ARG A 195 -11.36 20.18 -21.76
N PRO A 196 -11.99 21.16 -21.06
CA PRO A 196 -11.31 21.83 -19.95
C PRO A 196 -10.99 20.91 -18.76
N LEU A 197 -11.74 19.81 -18.59
CA LEU A 197 -11.46 18.82 -17.55
C LEU A 197 -10.24 17.96 -17.95
N LYS A 198 -10.16 17.54 -19.22
CA LYS A 198 -9.00 16.78 -19.75
C LYS A 198 -7.73 17.62 -19.81
N GLU A 199 -7.85 18.93 -20.05
CA GLU A 199 -6.72 19.88 -20.01
C GLU A 199 -6.13 20.01 -18.60
N MET A 200 -6.94 19.78 -17.55
CA MET A 200 -6.46 19.76 -16.16
C MET A 200 -5.69 18.47 -15.85
N ASP A 201 -6.33 17.32 -16.08
CA ASP A 201 -5.69 16.00 -16.13
C ASP A 201 -6.57 15.09 -16.99
N PRO A 202 -6.01 14.34 -17.95
CA PRO A 202 -6.80 13.54 -18.90
C PRO A 202 -7.54 12.37 -18.24
N LEU A 203 -7.12 11.91 -17.06
CA LEU A 203 -7.66 10.74 -16.39
C LEU A 203 -8.37 11.10 -15.08
N LEU A 204 -7.76 11.87 -14.19
CA LEU A 204 -8.33 12.20 -12.90
C LEU A 204 -7.63 13.37 -12.21
N PHE A 205 -8.39 14.13 -11.43
CA PHE A 205 -7.87 15.09 -10.48
C PHE A 205 -8.85 15.26 -9.32
N GLN A 206 -8.36 15.85 -8.25
CA GLN A 206 -9.15 16.16 -7.08
C GLN A 206 -8.88 17.57 -6.59
N GLY A 207 -9.72 18.07 -5.70
CA GLY A 207 -9.51 19.37 -5.11
C GLY A 207 -10.40 19.63 -3.92
N CYS A 208 -10.15 20.76 -3.28
CA CYS A 208 -10.97 21.26 -2.19
C CYS A 208 -11.34 22.73 -2.43
N TYR A 209 -12.58 23.08 -2.08
CA TYR A 209 -13.08 24.44 -2.10
C TYR A 209 -12.81 25.09 -0.74
N PRO A 210 -11.83 26.01 -0.63
CA PRO A 210 -11.35 26.49 0.66
C PRO A 210 -12.43 27.10 1.58
N PRO A 211 -13.42 27.87 1.09
CA PRO A 211 -14.40 28.51 1.96
C PRO A 211 -15.25 27.55 2.80
N THR A 212 -15.55 26.36 2.28
CA THR A 212 -16.46 25.40 2.95
C THR A 212 -15.81 24.05 3.25
N GLY A 213 -14.66 23.76 2.65
CA GLY A 213 -13.99 22.47 2.78
C GLY A 213 -14.60 21.36 1.92
N ILE A 214 -15.45 21.70 0.95
CA ILE A 214 -16.03 20.71 0.02
C ILE A 214 -14.91 20.09 -0.80
N PHE A 215 -14.85 18.77 -0.79
CA PHE A 215 -13.97 17.98 -1.63
C PHE A 215 -14.67 17.64 -2.94
N PHE A 216 -13.90 17.64 -4.03
CA PHE A 216 -14.35 17.27 -5.37
C PHE A 216 -13.35 16.30 -5.99
N TRP A 217 -13.86 15.26 -6.62
CA TRP A 217 -13.09 14.30 -7.40
C TRP A 217 -13.70 14.18 -8.78
N PHE A 218 -12.86 14.38 -9.80
CA PHE A 218 -13.21 14.08 -11.19
C PHE A 218 -12.36 12.91 -11.67
N SER A 219 -12.96 12.00 -12.44
CA SER A 219 -12.18 10.99 -13.13
C SER A 219 -12.89 10.37 -14.32
N MET A 220 -12.14 10.00 -15.35
CA MET A 220 -12.63 9.38 -16.57
C MET A 220 -13.11 7.95 -16.30
N LEU A 221 -14.22 7.55 -16.93
CA LEU A 221 -14.72 6.17 -16.92
C LEU A 221 -14.63 5.53 -18.30
N GLU A 222 -14.99 6.29 -19.35
CA GLU A 222 -14.95 5.86 -20.74
C GLU A 222 -14.61 7.03 -21.67
N THR A 223 -13.93 6.72 -22.76
CA THR A 223 -13.68 7.61 -23.89
C THR A 223 -14.45 7.13 -25.11
N PRO A 224 -14.61 7.97 -26.15
CA PRO A 224 -15.19 7.54 -27.41
C PRO A 224 -14.57 6.27 -27.99
N GLN A 225 -13.26 6.06 -27.79
CA GLN A 225 -12.56 4.86 -28.21
C GLN A 225 -12.99 3.64 -27.39
N SER A 226 -13.05 3.76 -26.06
CA SER A 226 -13.33 2.62 -25.17
C SER A 226 -14.81 2.26 -25.03
N ASN A 227 -15.72 3.14 -25.47
CA ASN A 227 -17.16 2.91 -25.56
C ASN A 227 -17.69 2.84 -27.01
N GLU A 228 -16.78 2.77 -28.00
CA GLU A 228 -17.10 2.56 -29.42
C GLU A 228 -17.98 3.65 -30.05
N THR A 229 -17.87 4.89 -29.55
CA THR A 229 -18.61 6.05 -30.12
C THR A 229 -17.77 7.05 -30.90
N ALA A 230 -16.46 6.83 -30.97
CA ALA A 230 -15.55 7.68 -31.74
C ALA A 230 -16.00 7.83 -33.20
N GLY A 231 -16.11 9.07 -33.67
CA GLY A 231 -16.53 9.38 -35.05
C GLY A 231 -18.02 9.14 -35.34
N THR A 232 -18.81 8.74 -34.34
CA THR A 232 -20.26 8.60 -34.47
C THR A 232 -20.97 9.91 -34.08
N LYS A 233 -22.23 10.07 -34.49
CA LYS A 233 -23.06 11.20 -34.05
C LYS A 233 -23.32 11.24 -32.53
N ASN A 234 -23.04 10.15 -31.82
CA ASN A 234 -23.24 9.99 -30.38
C ASN A 234 -21.89 9.94 -29.64
N GLU A 235 -20.84 10.50 -30.23
CA GLU A 235 -19.52 10.58 -29.61
C GLU A 235 -19.62 11.22 -28.22
N ARG A 236 -19.22 10.45 -27.20
CA ARG A 236 -19.33 10.88 -25.81
C ARG A 236 -18.19 10.36 -24.95
N TYR A 237 -17.85 11.17 -23.95
CA TYR A 237 -17.03 10.78 -22.82
C TYR A 237 -17.93 10.50 -21.63
N ARG A 238 -17.63 9.45 -20.87
CA ARG A 238 -18.31 9.19 -19.61
C ARG A 238 -17.32 9.43 -18.49
N ALA A 239 -17.67 10.31 -17.57
CA ALA A 239 -16.82 10.62 -16.43
C ALA A 239 -17.61 10.55 -15.12
N GLN A 240 -16.85 10.45 -14.06
CA GLN A 240 -17.32 10.41 -12.70
C GLN A 240 -17.03 11.74 -12.03
N ILE A 241 -18.03 12.27 -11.34
CA ILE A 241 -17.88 13.39 -10.41
C ILE A 241 -18.32 12.91 -9.04
N CYS A 242 -17.48 13.14 -8.03
CA CYS A 242 -17.83 12.90 -6.64
C CYS A 242 -17.61 14.16 -5.81
N MET A 243 -18.48 14.38 -4.84
CA MET A 243 -18.40 15.48 -3.91
C MET A 243 -18.60 14.98 -2.49
N SER A 244 -17.81 15.50 -1.54
CA SER A 244 -17.97 15.18 -0.13
C SER A 244 -17.82 16.41 0.76
N TRP A 245 -18.50 16.40 1.90
CA TRP A 245 -18.51 17.49 2.87
C TRP A 245 -18.75 16.94 4.28
N LEU A 246 -18.32 17.69 5.29
CA LEU A 246 -18.54 17.33 6.69
C LEU A 246 -20.03 17.42 7.05
N GLU A 247 -20.52 16.48 7.85
CA GLU A 247 -21.85 16.58 8.47
C GLU A 247 -21.73 17.45 9.74
N ARG A 248 -22.17 18.72 9.67
CA ARG A 248 -22.15 19.63 10.83
C ARG A 248 -23.53 19.85 11.44
N GLY A 249 -24.58 19.75 10.62
CA GLY A 249 -25.96 19.98 11.02
C GLY A 249 -26.97 19.39 10.02
N PRO A 250 -28.28 19.56 10.28
CA PRO A 250 -29.35 19.06 9.41
C PRO A 250 -29.25 19.54 7.95
N GLU A 251 -28.72 20.74 7.72
CA GLU A 251 -28.49 21.33 6.40
C GLU A 251 -27.44 20.59 5.56
N ASP A 252 -26.57 19.81 6.21
CA ASP A 252 -25.55 19.01 5.53
C ASP A 252 -26.03 17.61 5.16
N LYS A 253 -27.23 17.19 5.57
CA LYS A 253 -27.77 15.87 5.25
C LYS A 253 -27.79 15.63 3.73
N VAL A 254 -27.42 14.42 3.32
CA VAL A 254 -27.59 13.98 1.93
C VAL A 254 -29.07 13.91 1.59
N GLY A 255 -29.44 14.39 0.40
CA GLY A 255 -30.81 14.33 -0.11
C GLY A 255 -31.36 12.90 -0.18
N ALA A 256 -32.67 12.77 0.02
CA ALA A 256 -33.34 11.46 0.01
C ALA A 256 -33.51 10.89 -1.40
N THR A 257 -33.73 11.76 -2.38
CA THR A 257 -33.91 11.41 -3.80
C THR A 257 -32.68 11.77 -4.63
N ASP A 258 -32.59 11.21 -5.85
CA ASP A 258 -31.51 11.55 -6.78
C ASP A 258 -31.59 13.03 -7.19
N GLU A 259 -32.80 13.58 -7.34
CA GLU A 259 -33.04 15.00 -7.61
C GLU A 259 -32.53 15.89 -6.46
N ASP A 260 -32.82 15.54 -5.21
CA ASP A 260 -32.36 16.30 -4.03
C ASP A 260 -30.83 16.26 -3.93
N ARG A 261 -30.23 15.10 -4.16
CA ARG A 261 -28.76 14.93 -4.15
C ARG A 261 -28.11 15.74 -5.26
N LEU A 262 -28.69 15.73 -6.46
CA LEU A 262 -28.20 16.54 -7.57
C LEU A 262 -28.32 18.04 -7.28
N ALA A 263 -29.45 18.48 -6.73
CA ALA A 263 -29.64 19.87 -6.31
C ALA A 263 -28.59 20.29 -5.27
N ASN A 264 -28.29 19.40 -4.30
CA ASN A 264 -27.25 19.62 -3.31
C ASN A 264 -25.85 19.73 -3.95
N MET A 265 -25.51 18.85 -4.90
CA MET A 265 -24.25 18.94 -5.64
C MET A 265 -24.11 20.28 -6.38
N LYS A 266 -25.14 20.72 -7.09
CA LYS A 266 -25.15 22.01 -7.83
C LYS A 266 -25.01 23.19 -6.89
N GLN A 267 -25.77 23.22 -5.79
CA GLN A 267 -25.65 24.25 -4.76
C GLN A 267 -24.23 24.32 -4.19
N ARG A 268 -23.63 23.17 -3.88
CA ARG A 268 -22.28 23.06 -3.31
C ARG A 268 -21.16 23.41 -4.28
N ALA A 269 -21.40 23.30 -5.58
CA ALA A 269 -20.45 23.70 -6.61
C ALA A 269 -20.42 25.21 -6.88
N GLN A 270 -21.35 25.98 -6.29
CA GLN A 270 -21.36 27.44 -6.42
C GLN A 270 -20.06 28.04 -5.88
N GLY A 271 -19.39 28.84 -6.70
CA GLY A 271 -18.11 29.46 -6.37
C GLY A 271 -16.89 28.63 -6.78
N PHE A 272 -17.08 27.44 -7.36
CA PHE A 272 -15.99 26.76 -8.05
C PHE A 272 -15.57 27.58 -9.29
N VAL A 273 -14.33 27.36 -9.72
CA VAL A 273 -13.80 27.91 -10.97
C VAL A 273 -14.77 27.57 -12.13
N PRO A 274 -15.03 28.50 -13.08
CA PRO A 274 -16.21 28.41 -13.94
C PRO A 274 -16.38 27.11 -14.72
N PHE A 275 -15.30 26.45 -15.13
CA PHE A 275 -15.41 25.19 -15.88
C PHE A 275 -15.84 24.01 -15.00
N LEU A 276 -15.43 23.95 -13.72
CA LEU A 276 -15.87 22.92 -12.77
C LEU A 276 -17.31 23.14 -12.36
N GLN A 277 -17.69 24.39 -12.07
CA GLN A 277 -19.08 24.71 -11.74
C GLN A 277 -20.00 24.32 -12.91
N ARG A 278 -19.65 24.69 -14.16
CA ARG A 278 -20.40 24.28 -15.35
C ARG A 278 -20.50 22.76 -15.51
N ALA A 279 -19.45 22.01 -15.17
CA ALA A 279 -19.46 20.56 -15.26
C ALA A 279 -20.50 19.92 -14.31
N VAL A 280 -20.75 20.53 -13.15
CA VAL A 280 -21.78 20.09 -12.19
C VAL A 280 -23.16 20.64 -12.56
N ASP A 281 -23.26 21.92 -12.91
CA ASP A 281 -24.53 22.58 -13.23
C ASP A 281 -25.25 21.96 -14.43
N ARG A 282 -24.49 21.46 -15.41
CA ARG A 282 -25.02 20.84 -16.62
C ARG A 282 -25.55 19.41 -16.43
N ILE A 283 -25.30 18.78 -15.30
CA ILE A 283 -25.75 17.40 -15.05
C ILE A 283 -27.29 17.37 -15.20
N PRO A 284 -27.84 16.53 -16.09
CA PRO A 284 -29.27 16.48 -16.35
C PRO A 284 -30.08 16.10 -15.11
N VAL A 285 -31.26 16.71 -14.94
CA VAL A 285 -32.23 16.29 -13.92
C VAL A 285 -32.68 14.85 -14.23
N GLY A 286 -32.83 14.03 -13.20
CA GLY A 286 -33.11 12.59 -13.34
C GLY A 286 -31.87 11.71 -13.56
N THR A 287 -30.67 12.29 -13.57
CA THR A 287 -29.43 11.49 -13.52
C THR A 287 -29.31 10.83 -12.14
N PRO A 288 -29.11 9.50 -12.04
CA PRO A 288 -28.95 8.84 -10.75
C PRO A 288 -27.75 9.38 -9.97
N VAL A 289 -27.95 9.72 -8.70
CA VAL A 289 -26.89 10.24 -7.82
C VAL A 289 -26.78 9.35 -6.60
N THR A 290 -25.66 8.64 -6.50
CA THR A 290 -25.45 7.65 -5.45
C THR A 290 -24.92 8.31 -4.19
N GLU A 291 -25.62 8.13 -3.07
CA GLU A 291 -25.04 8.37 -1.74
C GLU A 291 -24.06 7.24 -1.39
N ILE A 292 -22.89 7.62 -0.87
CA ILE A 292 -21.88 6.67 -0.42
C ILE A 292 -21.63 6.92 1.06
N LYS A 293 -21.99 5.94 1.88
CA LYS A 293 -21.69 5.99 3.31
C LYS A 293 -20.21 5.69 3.51
N LEU A 294 -19.43 6.73 3.80
CA LEU A 294 -18.02 6.56 4.13
C LEU A 294 -17.90 5.91 5.49
N ALA A 295 -17.15 4.83 5.52
CA ALA A 295 -16.74 4.16 6.74
C ALA A 295 -15.35 3.57 6.50
N ASP A 296 -14.57 3.48 7.55
CA ASP A 296 -13.29 2.78 7.55
C ASP A 296 -13.30 1.66 8.58
N TRP A 297 -12.33 0.76 8.45
CA TRP A 297 -12.02 -0.18 9.50
C TRP A 297 -10.61 0.10 9.99
N GLU A 298 -10.46 0.40 11.28
CA GLU A 298 -9.13 0.47 11.88
C GLU A 298 -8.45 -0.88 11.65
N CYS A 299 -7.32 -0.90 10.94
CA CYS A 299 -6.61 -2.15 10.65
C CYS A 299 -6.01 -2.68 11.95
N LEU A 300 -6.78 -3.50 12.66
CA LEU A 300 -6.42 -4.08 13.94
C LEU A 300 -5.80 -5.47 13.73
N GLY A 301 -4.92 -5.90 14.63
CA GLY A 301 -4.44 -7.29 14.63
C GLY A 301 -5.58 -8.29 14.87
N TRP A 302 -5.44 -9.50 14.36
CA TRP A 302 -6.41 -10.59 14.53
C TRP A 302 -5.72 -11.90 14.89
N ASP A 303 -6.44 -12.78 15.58
CA ASP A 303 -6.00 -14.17 15.76
C ASP A 303 -6.08 -14.88 14.41
N ASN A 304 -4.93 -15.22 13.84
CA ASN A 304 -4.84 -15.90 12.55
C ASN A 304 -5.09 -17.42 12.64
N GLN A 305 -5.62 -17.90 13.77
CA GLN A 305 -6.00 -19.29 14.00
C GLN A 305 -4.83 -20.25 13.79
N GLY A 306 -3.67 -19.90 14.37
CA GLY A 306 -2.43 -20.66 14.19
C GLY A 306 -1.88 -20.58 12.76
N GLY A 307 -2.07 -19.45 12.09
CA GLY A 307 -1.62 -19.19 10.72
C GLY A 307 -2.50 -19.75 9.60
N ARG A 308 -3.65 -20.38 9.94
CA ARG A 308 -4.54 -21.03 8.96
C ARG A 308 -5.63 -20.11 8.40
N VAL A 309 -5.81 -18.92 8.96
CA VAL A 309 -6.77 -17.93 8.45
C VAL A 309 -6.16 -16.54 8.46
N THR A 310 -6.30 -15.80 7.36
CA THR A 310 -5.86 -14.41 7.29
C THR A 310 -6.81 -13.55 6.45
N LEU A 311 -6.60 -12.24 6.45
CA LEU A 311 -7.39 -11.24 5.71
C LEU A 311 -6.49 -10.49 4.71
N ALA A 312 -7.08 -10.01 3.62
CA ALA A 312 -6.43 -9.09 2.67
C ALA A 312 -7.43 -8.14 2.00
N GLY A 313 -6.92 -7.05 1.42
CA GLY A 313 -7.75 -6.01 0.78
C GLY A 313 -8.70 -5.35 1.77
N ASP A 314 -9.86 -4.90 1.29
CA ASP A 314 -10.86 -4.22 2.12
C ASP A 314 -11.36 -5.07 3.31
N ALA A 315 -11.18 -6.40 3.28
CA ALA A 315 -11.47 -7.25 4.43
C ALA A 315 -10.50 -6.96 5.59
N ALA A 316 -9.24 -6.65 5.31
CA ALA A 316 -8.20 -6.33 6.28
C ALA A 316 -8.04 -4.82 6.56
N HIS A 317 -8.38 -3.95 5.61
CA HIS A 317 -8.11 -2.51 5.74
C HIS A 317 -9.03 -1.65 4.87
N ALA A 318 -10.35 -1.87 5.01
CA ALA A 318 -11.34 -0.98 4.40
C ALA A 318 -11.02 0.49 4.71
N MET A 319 -10.88 1.29 3.66
CA MET A 319 -10.44 2.68 3.77
C MET A 319 -11.27 3.61 2.88
N THR A 320 -11.17 4.91 3.15
CA THR A 320 -11.81 5.93 2.33
C THR A 320 -11.11 6.13 0.99
N MET A 321 -11.85 6.64 0.00
CA MET A 321 -11.37 6.79 -1.38
C MET A 321 -10.52 8.04 -1.64
N TYR A 322 -10.25 8.90 -0.64
CA TYR A 322 -9.57 10.19 -0.85
C TYR A 322 -8.17 10.08 -1.47
N ARG A 323 -7.52 8.92 -1.34
CA ARG A 323 -6.25 8.63 -2.03
C ARG A 323 -6.42 7.69 -3.24
N GLY A 324 -7.57 7.04 -3.37
CA GLY A 324 -7.80 6.05 -4.43
C GLY A 324 -6.90 4.80 -4.32
N GLU A 325 -6.41 4.47 -3.12
CA GLU A 325 -5.31 3.51 -2.93
C GLU A 325 -5.75 2.09 -2.52
N ALA A 326 -7.01 1.86 -2.19
CA ALA A 326 -7.49 0.57 -1.65
C ALA A 326 -7.07 -0.65 -2.51
N ALA A 327 -7.23 -0.55 -3.84
CA ALA A 327 -6.81 -1.62 -4.74
C ALA A 327 -5.29 -1.82 -4.75
N ASN A 328 -4.50 -0.76 -4.64
CA ASN A 328 -3.03 -0.85 -4.63
C ASN A 328 -2.54 -1.56 -3.36
N HIS A 329 -3.11 -1.23 -2.19
CA HIS A 329 -2.85 -1.95 -0.95
C HIS A 329 -3.25 -3.42 -1.03
N GLY A 330 -4.43 -3.72 -1.58
CA GLY A 330 -4.85 -5.09 -1.79
C GLY A 330 -3.91 -5.89 -2.71
N LEU A 331 -3.38 -5.28 -3.77
CA LEU A 331 -2.40 -5.93 -4.65
C LEU A 331 -1.06 -6.20 -3.94
N LEU A 332 -0.62 -5.29 -3.06
CA LEU A 332 0.53 -5.54 -2.19
C LEU A 332 0.28 -6.72 -1.26
N ASP A 333 -0.90 -6.81 -0.65
CA ASP A 333 -1.24 -7.96 0.20
C ASP A 333 -1.19 -9.26 -0.60
N ALA A 334 -1.79 -9.28 -1.80
CA ALA A 334 -1.78 -10.46 -2.66
C ALA A 334 -0.35 -10.88 -3.00
N HIS A 335 0.54 -9.93 -3.25
CA HIS A 335 1.95 -10.21 -3.50
C HIS A 335 2.64 -10.82 -2.28
N ARG A 336 2.50 -10.19 -1.11
CA ARG A 336 3.10 -10.68 0.14
C ARG A 336 2.56 -12.04 0.55
N LEU A 337 1.25 -12.26 0.36
CA LEU A 337 0.62 -13.56 0.59
C LEU A 337 1.14 -14.61 -0.38
N THR A 338 1.32 -14.27 -1.66
CA THR A 338 1.92 -15.20 -2.63
C THR A 338 3.31 -15.62 -2.18
N GLU A 339 4.18 -14.68 -1.79
CA GLU A 339 5.54 -14.98 -1.29
C GLU A 339 5.49 -15.88 -0.05
N ALA A 340 4.63 -15.56 0.92
CA ALA A 340 4.51 -16.33 2.16
C ALA A 340 3.96 -17.75 1.91
N ILE A 341 2.92 -17.87 1.08
CA ILE A 341 2.32 -19.17 0.74
C ILE A 341 3.32 -20.02 -0.04
N GLU A 342 4.06 -19.44 -0.98
CA GLU A 342 5.12 -20.15 -1.71
C GLU A 342 6.20 -20.69 -0.77
N GLN A 343 6.64 -19.91 0.22
CA GLN A 343 7.62 -20.38 1.22
C GLN A 343 7.09 -21.56 2.03
N ILE A 344 5.82 -21.51 2.46
CA ILE A 344 5.17 -22.61 3.18
C ILE A 344 5.11 -23.85 2.29
N TYR A 345 4.65 -23.71 1.06
CA TYR A 345 4.53 -24.82 0.11
C TYR A 345 5.87 -25.45 -0.24
N ASN A 346 6.90 -24.64 -0.48
CA ASN A 346 8.25 -25.13 -0.75
C ASN A 346 8.87 -25.80 0.48
N GLY A 347 8.69 -25.23 1.67
CA GLY A 347 9.13 -25.83 2.94
C GLY A 347 8.43 -27.17 3.22
N SER A 348 7.12 -27.26 2.99
CA SER A 348 6.35 -28.50 3.09
C SER A 348 6.73 -29.51 2.00
N ALA A 349 6.98 -29.09 0.76
CA ALA A 349 7.45 -29.97 -0.31
C ALA A 349 8.83 -30.55 -0.01
N ILE A 350 9.73 -29.75 0.58
CA ILE A 350 11.03 -30.21 1.07
C ILE A 350 10.84 -31.22 2.20
N ALA A 351 10.01 -30.91 3.21
CA ALA A 351 9.72 -31.84 4.32
C ALA A 351 9.08 -33.16 3.86
N ILE A 352 8.19 -33.12 2.85
CA ILE A 352 7.57 -34.31 2.24
C ILE A 352 8.62 -35.13 1.47
N LYS A 353 9.50 -34.47 0.70
CA LYS A 353 10.62 -35.17 0.03
C LYS A 353 11.55 -35.83 1.03
N TYR A 354 11.86 -35.16 2.15
CA TYR A 354 12.66 -35.75 3.22
C TYR A 354 11.95 -36.93 3.91
N THR A 355 10.65 -36.84 4.19
CA THR A 355 9.89 -37.96 4.78
C THR A 355 9.68 -39.13 3.81
N GLN A 356 9.57 -38.87 2.51
CA GLN A 356 9.51 -39.92 1.49
C GLN A 356 10.87 -40.57 1.25
N ALA A 357 11.96 -39.79 1.25
CA ALA A 357 13.33 -40.30 1.18
C ALA A 357 13.69 -41.13 2.42
N THR A 358 13.31 -40.68 3.62
CA THR A 358 13.51 -41.47 4.86
C THR A 358 12.60 -42.68 4.97
N SER A 359 11.50 -42.78 4.20
CA SER A 359 10.72 -44.02 4.10
C SER A 359 11.34 -45.07 3.17
N ASN A 360 12.17 -44.65 2.20
CA ASN A 360 12.85 -45.55 1.26
C ASN A 360 14.30 -45.90 1.67
N ASP A 361 14.92 -45.15 2.60
CA ASP A 361 16.32 -45.35 3.01
C ASP A 361 16.52 -45.87 4.44
N VAL A 362 15.53 -46.53 5.05
CA VAL A 362 15.70 -47.19 6.38
C VAL A 362 16.57 -48.47 6.33
N HIS A 363 17.32 -48.72 5.24
CA HIS A 363 18.20 -49.90 5.15
C HIS A 363 19.66 -49.65 4.81
N LYS A 364 20.11 -48.41 4.67
CA LYS A 364 21.54 -48.13 4.48
C LYS A 364 21.88 -46.80 5.09
N LEU A 365 22.44 -46.80 6.31
CA LEU A 365 23.38 -45.81 6.87
C LEU A 365 23.50 -46.07 8.38
N SER A 366 24.09 -47.21 8.76
CA SER A 366 24.64 -47.43 10.11
C SER A 366 26.16 -47.53 10.13
N ASP A 367 26.83 -47.46 8.99
CA ASP A 367 28.28 -47.58 8.89
C ASP A 367 28.82 -46.43 8.05
N THR A 368 29.29 -45.37 8.71
CA THR A 368 30.44 -44.49 8.33
C THR A 368 30.31 -43.15 9.07
N ALA A 369 30.73 -43.11 10.32
CA ALA A 369 31.00 -41.88 11.06
C ALA A 369 32.19 -42.09 11.98
N GLU A 370 33.33 -42.45 11.40
CA GLU A 370 34.63 -42.46 12.07
C GLU A 370 35.71 -42.39 10.97
N GLU A 371 35.94 -41.21 10.41
CA GLU A 371 37.27 -40.84 9.90
C GLU A 371 37.34 -39.35 9.53
N ARG A 372 38.40 -38.70 10.04
CA ARG A 372 39.04 -37.45 9.58
C ARG A 372 38.66 -36.16 10.30
N MET A 373 39.25 -36.01 11.50
CA MET A 373 40.02 -34.81 11.83
C MET A 373 41.38 -34.85 11.12
N GLY A 374 41.89 -33.71 10.66
CA GLY A 374 43.30 -33.53 10.32
C GLY A 374 43.59 -32.38 9.36
N GLU A 375 44.38 -31.41 9.85
CA GLU A 375 45.35 -30.59 9.10
C GLU A 375 44.85 -29.42 8.23
N ASN A 376 45.06 -28.17 8.67
CA ASN A 376 46.32 -27.41 8.54
C ASN A 376 46.05 -25.89 8.61
N GLY A 377 46.94 -25.18 9.30
CA GLY A 377 46.98 -23.71 9.36
C GLY A 377 48.30 -23.13 8.81
N GLY A 378 48.32 -21.80 8.73
CA GLY A 378 49.49 -20.93 8.53
C GLY A 378 49.70 -20.50 7.06
N GLU A 379 50.23 -19.33 6.72
CA GLU A 379 50.61 -18.08 7.41
C GLU A 379 51.23 -17.17 6.32
N SER A 380 51.09 -15.83 6.39
CA SER A 380 52.10 -14.82 5.96
C SER A 380 51.56 -13.41 6.28
N SER A 381 52.07 -12.66 7.27
CA SER A 381 53.32 -11.87 7.35
C SER A 381 53.36 -10.64 6.41
N ALA A 382 53.83 -9.43 6.74
CA ALA A 382 54.26 -8.74 7.97
C ALA A 382 54.73 -7.30 7.61
N ARG A 383 54.97 -6.46 8.65
CA ARG A 383 55.85 -5.24 8.74
C ARG A 383 55.19 -3.86 8.46
N SER A 384 55.42 -2.77 9.22
CA SER A 384 56.35 -2.44 10.33
C SER A 384 55.90 -1.19 11.13
N ASN A 385 56.18 -1.21 12.45
CA ASN A 385 56.58 -0.14 13.41
C ASN A 385 57.12 1.19 12.77
N THR A 386 57.01 2.43 13.31
CA THR A 386 57.11 2.92 14.72
C THR A 386 56.79 4.44 14.86
N LEU A 387 56.18 4.83 16.00
CA LEU A 387 56.34 6.02 16.90
C LEU A 387 56.38 7.51 16.41
N THR A 388 55.36 8.25 16.87
CA THR A 388 55.33 9.57 17.58
C THR A 388 55.66 10.92 16.91
N HIS A 389 54.78 11.88 17.27
CA HIS A 389 54.82 13.36 17.24
C HIS A 389 54.25 14.10 16.03
N ALA A 390 53.17 14.84 16.31
CA ALA A 390 52.44 15.73 15.41
C ALA A 390 53.24 16.96 14.95
N PRO A 391 52.93 17.47 13.75
CA PRO A 391 53.04 18.90 13.46
C PRO A 391 51.77 19.42 12.75
N LEU A 392 51.69 20.69 12.36
CA LEU A 392 51.55 21.92 13.16
C LEU A 392 50.93 23.01 12.25
N TYR A 393 50.93 22.81 10.92
CA TYR A 393 50.07 23.52 9.97
C TYR A 393 49.68 22.58 8.84
N GLY A 394 48.38 22.56 8.53
CA GLY A 394 47.79 21.70 7.52
C GLY A 394 48.39 21.89 6.14
N ALA A 395 48.58 20.78 5.45
CA ALA A 395 48.67 20.66 4.01
C ALA A 395 48.58 19.15 3.72
N GLY A 396 47.43 18.77 3.14
CA GLY A 396 47.12 17.50 2.47
C GLY A 396 46.18 17.73 1.29
N ALA A 397 46.01 18.99 0.88
CA ALA A 397 45.75 19.29 -0.52
C ALA A 397 46.94 18.71 -1.32
N PRO A 398 46.68 18.01 -2.44
CA PRO A 398 47.74 17.45 -3.28
C PRO A 398 48.72 18.53 -3.77
N ALA A 399 49.99 18.17 -3.91
CA ALA A 399 51.04 19.06 -4.44
C ALA A 399 50.96 19.21 -5.97
N ASP A 400 50.18 18.36 -6.63
CA ASP A 400 49.85 18.42 -8.05
C ASP A 400 48.44 18.98 -8.25
N ARG A 401 48.23 19.65 -9.38
CA ARG A 401 46.93 20.22 -9.79
C ARG A 401 45.94 19.12 -10.22
N ASP A 402 45.89 18.02 -9.48
CA ASP A 402 44.89 17.00 -9.68
C ASP A 402 43.64 17.35 -8.85
N TRP A 403 42.67 17.98 -9.52
CA TRP A 403 41.41 18.39 -8.92
C TRP A 403 40.44 17.20 -8.68
N ASP A 404 40.87 15.97 -8.99
CA ASP A 404 40.13 14.74 -8.73
C ASP A 404 40.64 13.96 -7.49
N ALA A 405 41.54 14.54 -6.70
CA ALA A 405 42.13 13.92 -5.50
C ALA A 405 41.72 14.57 -4.17
N VAL A 406 40.47 15.06 -4.06
CA VAL A 406 39.84 15.14 -2.73
C VAL A 406 39.25 13.76 -2.47
N GLU A 407 39.92 12.96 -1.64
CA GLU A 407 39.34 11.71 -1.14
C GLU A 407 37.96 12.01 -0.55
N ASP A 408 36.94 11.36 -1.12
CA ASP A 408 35.62 11.24 -0.51
C ASP A 408 35.80 10.84 0.96
N ALA A 409 35.21 11.63 1.86
CA ALA A 409 35.08 11.22 3.26
C ALA A 409 34.14 10.01 3.30
N THR A 410 34.70 8.82 3.10
CA THR A 410 33.99 7.56 3.25
C THR A 410 33.63 7.38 4.72
N GLY A 411 32.33 7.48 5.04
CA GLY A 411 31.79 7.05 6.33
C GLY A 411 30.95 8.03 7.14
N ASP A 412 30.51 9.18 6.62
CA ASP A 412 29.53 10.04 7.32
C ASP A 412 28.07 9.56 7.13
N GLN A 413 27.12 10.16 7.85
CA GLN A 413 25.70 9.80 7.74
C GLN A 413 25.07 10.15 6.37
N GLY A 414 25.73 10.98 5.56
CA GLY A 414 25.32 11.42 4.23
C GLY A 414 25.71 10.46 3.10
N ASP A 415 26.61 9.52 3.38
CA ASP A 415 27.12 8.55 2.42
C ASP A 415 26.10 7.45 2.07
N GLY A 416 25.95 7.19 0.76
CA GLY A 416 25.02 6.18 0.24
C GLY A 416 23.53 6.49 0.41
N LEU A 417 23.16 7.74 0.73
CA LEU A 417 21.76 8.12 0.94
C LEU A 417 20.96 8.07 -0.39
N PRO A 418 19.69 7.61 -0.33
CA PRO A 418 18.81 7.62 -1.49
C PRO A 418 18.40 9.06 -1.88
N ALA A 419 17.86 9.24 -3.09
CA ALA A 419 17.28 10.51 -3.48
C ALA A 419 16.04 10.84 -2.63
N VAL A 420 15.91 12.09 -2.18
CA VAL A 420 14.84 12.58 -1.28
C VAL A 420 13.41 12.17 -1.71
N GLY A 421 13.16 12.06 -3.02
CA GLY A 421 11.83 11.73 -3.56
C GLY A 421 11.44 10.25 -3.55
N SER A 422 12.29 9.34 -3.08
CA SER A 422 12.11 7.88 -3.20
C SER A 422 11.63 7.17 -1.93
N LEU A 423 11.41 7.90 -0.84
CA LEU A 423 11.24 7.30 0.48
C LEU A 423 9.77 7.04 0.84
N VAL A 424 9.39 5.76 1.00
CA VAL A 424 8.10 5.35 1.57
C VAL A 424 8.35 4.49 2.81
N LEU A 425 8.32 5.11 4.00
CA LEU A 425 8.45 4.40 5.27
C LEU A 425 7.08 4.02 5.83
N TYR A 426 6.82 2.72 5.98
CA TYR A 426 5.56 2.20 6.50
C TYR A 426 5.34 2.60 7.97
N LYS A 427 4.10 2.93 8.33
CA LYS A 427 3.74 3.23 9.71
C LYS A 427 3.92 1.97 10.57
N LEU A 428 4.66 2.09 11.66
CA LEU A 428 4.82 1.01 12.63
C LEU A 428 3.63 0.98 13.60
N VAL A 429 2.97 -0.17 13.66
CA VAL A 429 1.90 -0.50 14.59
C VAL A 429 2.15 -1.90 15.17
N PRO A 430 1.91 -2.14 16.47
CA PRO A 430 1.46 -1.17 17.48
C PRO A 430 2.53 -0.11 17.80
N LEU A 431 2.08 1.06 18.29
CA LEU A 431 2.98 2.14 18.69
C LEU A 431 3.82 1.70 19.89
N LEU A 432 5.10 2.11 19.91
CA LEU A 432 5.95 1.90 21.09
C LEU A 432 5.39 2.69 22.28
N ARG A 433 4.97 1.96 23.31
CA ARG A 433 4.43 2.50 24.58
C ARG A 433 5.34 2.21 25.76
N ASP A 434 5.90 1.00 25.79
CA ASP A 434 6.56 0.44 26.96
C ASP A 434 7.99 0.00 26.64
N LYS A 435 8.88 0.11 27.62
CA LYS A 435 10.30 -0.26 27.49
C LYS A 435 10.54 -1.72 27.11
N GLU A 436 9.65 -2.62 27.51
CA GLU A 436 9.74 -4.07 27.24
C GLU A 436 9.69 -4.38 25.74
N HIS A 437 9.06 -3.51 24.95
CA HIS A 437 8.95 -3.65 23.50
C HIS A 437 10.05 -2.88 22.75
N PHE A 438 10.94 -2.17 23.45
CA PHE A 438 11.91 -1.28 22.83
C PHE A 438 12.90 -2.02 21.92
N ASP A 439 13.48 -3.14 22.37
CA ASP A 439 14.50 -3.84 21.59
C ASP A 439 13.92 -4.44 20.30
N ILE A 440 12.68 -4.95 20.36
CA ILE A 440 11.95 -5.46 19.19
C ILE A 440 11.63 -4.30 18.24
N TRP A 441 11.07 -3.20 18.76
CA TRP A 441 10.77 -2.00 17.97
C TRP A 441 12.03 -1.43 17.32
N PHE A 442 13.12 -1.32 18.07
CA PHE A 442 14.39 -0.77 17.59
C PHE A 442 14.97 -1.65 16.48
N ARG A 443 14.93 -2.97 16.63
CA ARG A 443 15.34 -3.92 15.59
C ARG A 443 14.50 -3.75 14.31
N ILE A 444 13.19 -3.62 14.43
CA ILE A 444 12.29 -3.40 13.28
C ILE A 444 12.62 -2.07 12.58
N VAL A 445 12.78 -1.00 13.35
CA VAL A 445 13.19 0.33 12.84
C VAL A 445 14.50 0.24 12.07
N THR A 446 15.52 -0.40 12.65
CA THR A 446 16.83 -0.56 12.02
C THR A 446 16.71 -1.35 10.71
N LEU A 447 16.02 -2.49 10.69
CA LEU A 447 15.84 -3.29 9.48
C LEU A 447 15.14 -2.53 8.35
N ILE A 448 14.11 -1.74 8.70
CA ILE A 448 13.40 -0.89 7.72
C ILE A 448 14.35 0.16 7.16
N LEU A 449 15.08 0.87 8.02
CA LEU A 449 16.02 1.89 7.56
C LEU A 449 17.21 1.30 6.80
N GLU A 450 17.68 0.11 7.15
CA GLU A 450 18.70 -0.64 6.39
C GLU A 450 18.21 -0.96 4.99
N SER A 451 16.98 -1.46 4.83
CA SER A 451 16.39 -1.76 3.53
C SER A 451 16.24 -0.54 2.60
N HIS A 452 16.31 0.68 3.16
CA HIS A 452 16.23 1.95 2.43
C HIS A 452 17.58 2.70 2.39
N GLY A 453 18.67 2.13 2.91
CA GLY A 453 19.97 2.82 2.97
C GLY A 453 20.03 4.00 3.96
N LEU A 454 19.10 4.07 4.93
CA LEU A 454 18.95 5.19 5.87
C LEU A 454 19.41 4.89 7.30
N HIS A 455 19.85 3.66 7.59
CA HIS A 455 20.21 3.23 8.94
C HIS A 455 21.30 4.10 9.59
N ARG A 456 22.21 4.68 8.81
CA ARG A 456 23.26 5.59 9.30
C ARG A 456 22.68 6.90 9.88
N VAL A 457 21.55 7.37 9.36
CA VAL A 457 20.92 8.66 9.73
C VAL A 457 20.39 8.65 11.18
N ILE A 458 20.20 7.48 11.77
CA ILE A 458 19.78 7.31 13.18
C ILE A 458 20.94 6.93 14.11
N ASP A 459 22.15 6.72 13.58
CA ASP A 459 23.30 6.28 14.34
C ASP A 459 24.15 7.48 14.80
N LYS A 460 23.99 7.84 16.07
CA LYS A 460 24.73 8.95 16.68
C LYS A 460 26.24 8.71 16.79
N SER A 461 26.73 7.49 16.59
CA SER A 461 28.17 7.20 16.55
C SER A 461 28.83 7.57 15.22
N ILE A 462 28.03 7.77 14.17
CA ILE A 462 28.47 8.19 12.84
C ILE A 462 28.39 9.72 12.76
N GLU A 463 29.45 10.36 12.27
CA GLU A 463 29.48 11.82 12.15
C GLU A 463 28.47 12.36 11.14
N LYS A 464 27.89 13.52 11.44
CA LYS A 464 27.00 14.24 10.51
C LYS A 464 27.82 14.85 9.38
N PRO A 465 27.28 14.93 8.15
CA PRO A 465 28.00 15.55 7.04
C PRO A 465 28.31 17.02 7.33
N MET A 466 29.49 17.48 6.90
CA MET A 466 29.84 18.90 6.99
C MET A 466 28.89 19.74 6.12
N ARG A 467 28.62 20.99 6.51
CA ARG A 467 27.65 21.86 5.81
C ARG A 467 27.97 22.12 4.32
N ASN A 468 29.23 21.96 3.93
CA ASN A 468 29.73 22.12 2.57
C ASN A 468 29.84 20.79 1.82
N SER A 469 29.45 19.66 2.42
CA SER A 469 29.39 18.36 1.75
C SER A 469 28.27 18.36 0.71
N PRO A 470 28.47 17.75 -0.47
CA PRO A 470 27.41 17.59 -1.46
C PRO A 470 26.19 16.83 -0.92
N ASN A 471 26.37 16.00 0.11
CA ASN A 471 25.31 15.21 0.72
C ASN A 471 24.58 15.93 1.88
N ALA A 472 24.99 17.16 2.24
CA ALA A 472 24.47 17.86 3.41
C ALA A 472 22.97 18.18 3.31
N GLU A 473 22.50 18.64 2.15
CA GLU A 473 21.08 18.97 1.93
C GLU A 473 20.21 17.71 1.94
N THR A 474 20.65 16.67 1.21
CA THR A 474 19.99 15.35 1.16
C THR A 474 19.88 14.74 2.55
N TRP A 475 20.97 14.77 3.33
CA TRP A 475 20.98 14.28 4.70
C TRP A 475 20.04 15.08 5.62
N MET A 476 20.03 16.41 5.53
CA MET A 476 19.16 17.25 6.35
C MET A 476 17.68 16.91 6.14
N GLU A 477 17.28 16.77 4.88
CA GLU A 477 15.91 16.47 4.49
C GLU A 477 15.49 15.07 4.92
N LEU A 478 16.30 14.04 4.60
CA LEU A 478 16.01 12.66 4.99
C LEU A 478 16.05 12.48 6.52
N SER A 479 16.94 13.16 7.23
CA SER A 479 17.00 13.13 8.70
C SER A 479 15.73 13.72 9.33
N LEU A 480 15.14 14.77 8.75
CA LEU A 480 13.85 15.30 9.22
C LEU A 480 12.70 14.33 8.93
N GLN A 481 12.67 13.73 7.74
CA GLN A 481 11.64 12.76 7.37
C GLN A 481 11.70 11.50 8.25
N VAL A 482 12.89 10.93 8.44
CA VAL A 482 13.11 9.77 9.31
C VAL A 482 12.74 10.11 10.75
N ARG A 483 13.11 11.29 11.25
CA ARG A 483 12.71 11.72 12.60
C ARG A 483 11.18 11.77 12.74
N GLU A 484 10.48 12.38 11.78
CA GLU A 484 9.02 12.51 11.86
C GLU A 484 8.32 11.15 11.75
N TRP A 485 8.87 10.25 10.93
CA TRP A 485 8.44 8.87 10.86
C TRP A 485 8.63 8.12 12.19
N LEU A 486 9.82 8.23 12.81
CA LEU A 486 10.08 7.67 14.14
C LEU A 486 9.10 8.22 15.18
N ARG A 487 8.84 9.54 15.16
CA ARG A 487 7.87 10.19 16.05
C ARG A 487 6.47 9.60 15.90
N CYS A 488 6.07 9.24 14.69
CA CYS A 488 4.76 8.63 14.40
C CYS A 488 4.66 7.14 14.79
N SER A 489 5.79 6.49 15.11
CA SER A 489 5.86 5.09 15.56
C SER A 489 5.85 4.90 17.08
N ILE A 490 5.82 5.99 17.84
CA ILE A 490 5.88 6.02 19.30
C ILE A 490 4.59 6.68 19.84
N ASP A 491 4.09 6.21 20.98
CA ASP A 491 2.90 6.80 21.62
C ASP A 491 3.10 8.29 21.91
N ARG A 492 2.06 9.09 21.69
CA ARG A 492 2.12 10.55 21.81
C ARG A 492 2.58 11.00 23.20
N LYS A 493 2.20 10.29 24.28
CA LYS A 493 2.64 10.63 25.65
C LYS A 493 4.14 10.41 25.82
N VAL A 494 4.66 9.32 25.28
CA VAL A 494 6.09 8.98 25.32
C VAL A 494 6.90 9.97 24.48
N VAL A 495 6.43 10.32 23.29
CA VAL A 495 7.05 11.38 22.46
C VAL A 495 7.12 12.71 23.21
N GLN A 496 6.05 13.08 23.92
CA GLN A 496 6.02 14.30 24.72
C GLN A 496 7.07 14.22 25.85
N GLN A 497 7.19 13.10 26.55
CA GLN A 497 8.21 12.90 27.59
C GLN A 497 9.63 13.03 27.03
N ILE A 498 9.89 12.47 25.84
CA ILE A 498 11.20 12.56 25.16
C ILE A 498 11.53 13.99 24.70
N THR A 499 10.53 14.78 24.28
CA THR A 499 10.75 16.10 23.65
C THR A 499 10.70 17.29 24.62
N THR A 500 10.07 17.15 25.79
CA THR A 500 9.86 18.27 26.74
C THR A 500 11.10 18.60 27.60
N THR A 501 12.16 17.79 27.54
CA THR A 501 13.30 17.85 28.47
C THR A 501 14.48 18.73 28.02
N GLY A 502 14.30 19.59 27.00
CA GLY A 502 15.27 20.62 26.61
C GLY A 502 16.53 20.11 25.86
N ARG A 503 16.58 18.82 25.49
CA ARG A 503 17.68 18.24 24.70
C ARG A 503 17.46 18.41 23.20
N ARG A 504 18.55 18.46 22.43
CA ARG A 504 18.49 18.54 20.96
C ARG A 504 17.88 17.25 20.42
N THR A 505 16.66 17.32 19.88
CA THR A 505 15.95 16.23 19.20
C THR A 505 15.64 16.57 17.75
N LYS A 506 16.40 17.51 17.17
CA LYS A 506 16.09 18.09 15.85
C LYS A 506 16.24 17.09 14.72
N TRP A 507 17.26 16.23 14.79
CA TRP A 507 17.66 15.27 13.76
C TRP A 507 17.32 13.83 14.19
N ALA A 508 17.29 12.89 13.26
CA ALA A 508 16.86 11.52 13.54
C ALA A 508 17.78 10.77 14.52
N ASP A 509 19.10 10.93 14.40
CA ASP A 509 20.09 10.38 15.32
C ASP A 509 19.93 10.90 16.75
N ASP A 510 19.73 12.21 16.86
CA ASP A 510 19.50 12.91 18.12
C ASP A 510 18.20 12.43 18.79
N PHE A 511 17.12 12.30 18.02
CA PHE A 511 15.84 11.77 18.50
C PHE A 511 15.94 10.29 18.91
N MET A 512 16.55 9.44 18.09
CA MET A 512 16.75 8.01 18.37
C MET A 512 17.60 7.79 19.62
N HIS A 513 18.63 8.61 19.82
CA HIS A 513 19.46 8.56 21.02
C HIS A 513 18.66 8.86 22.28
N GLU A 514 17.84 9.92 22.27
CA GLU A 514 16.97 10.22 23.42
C GLU A 514 15.90 9.14 23.66
N CYS A 515 15.40 8.50 22.59
CA CYS A 515 14.53 7.33 22.73
C CYS A 515 15.23 6.19 23.48
N LYS A 516 16.47 5.84 23.09
CA LYS A 516 17.28 4.81 23.76
C LYS A 516 17.48 5.12 25.25
N LEU A 517 17.85 6.36 25.57
CA LEU A 517 18.04 6.83 26.94
C LEU A 517 16.74 6.72 27.77
N HIS A 518 15.63 7.24 27.23
CA HIS A 518 14.34 7.20 27.91
C HIS A 518 13.87 5.75 28.16
N MET A 519 14.03 4.86 27.18
CA MET A 519 13.55 3.47 27.26
C MET A 519 14.42 2.57 28.15
N ARG A 520 15.72 2.83 28.23
CA ARG A 520 16.64 2.10 29.14
C ARG A 520 16.57 2.57 30.59
N GLY A 521 15.74 3.57 30.88
CA GLY A 521 15.70 4.20 32.19
C GLY A 521 16.93 5.05 32.50
N GLU A 522 17.75 5.33 31.51
CA GLU A 522 19.01 6.07 31.60
C GLU A 522 18.75 7.51 31.15
N GLY A 523 18.29 8.37 32.05
CA GLY A 523 18.00 9.78 31.72
C GLY A 523 16.97 10.41 32.65
N HIS A 524 16.81 11.73 32.61
CA HIS A 524 15.81 12.41 33.42
C HIS A 524 14.42 12.36 32.76
N GLY A 525 13.42 11.89 33.52
CA GLY A 525 12.09 11.55 33.02
C GLY A 525 11.94 10.09 32.57
N ALA A 526 12.92 9.24 32.88
CA ALA A 526 12.84 7.79 32.73
C ALA A 526 11.56 7.22 33.35
N LEU A 527 10.94 6.25 32.66
CA LEU A 527 9.85 5.44 33.20
C LEU A 527 10.32 4.75 34.49
N GLN A 528 9.97 5.33 35.64
CA GLN A 528 10.08 4.65 36.92
C GLN A 528 8.90 3.67 37.03
N HIS A 529 9.27 2.39 37.09
CA HIS A 529 8.46 1.18 37.34
C HIS A 529 6.94 1.27 37.14
#